data_AF-A0AB34GJP8-F1
#
_entry.id   AF-A0AB34GJP8-F1
#
_cell.length_a   1.000
_cell.length_b   1.000
_cell.length_c   1.000
_cell.angle_alpha   90.00
_cell.angle_beta   90.00
_cell.angle_gamma   90.00
#
_symmetry.space_group_name_H-M   'P 1'
#
loop_
_entity.id
_entity.type
_entity.pdbx_description
1 polymer ?
#
loop_
_entity_poly.entity_id
_entity_poly.type
_entity_poly.pdbx_seq_one_letter_code
_entity_poly.pdbx_strand_id
1 'polypeptide(L)'
;MKFNDILAQYCKEIDIVNKIFVQNLDNPPLYKNHPPVAGAIYWERSLFFRIKHTILRFQEVEGILDSDGGREVKQKYLEVGRTMKDYEDKKYEQWKETTEQVLPTLMKKSLLTKTSAAGDDTPNSDRGAGFAINFSPALREIINEAKYLEQLGFPVPELARNVALQEDKFLRYTDGIQRMLDHYHMLIGTLNEAEALLLDDHSQELVRVFRSGYKRLNWNSLGIADYITRCKQAIGTFESLVHQIHKNADDISSRLTLIESINLFKYPAPKSEEELPGMKEFFEHIERERAKDVDHMVRWYLAIGPLLTKVEGLVIQTNTGKAPKLASYYEYWENRIYEVLTKLILK
;
A
#
# COMPACT_ATOMS: atom_id res chain seq x y z
N MET A 1 -24.14 0.37 63.75
CA MET A 1 -22.67 0.54 63.56
C MET A 1 -22.21 -0.07 62.25
N LYS A 2 -22.23 -1.39 62.04
CA LYS A 2 -21.71 -2.02 60.80
C LYS A 2 -22.26 -1.46 59.47
N PHE A 3 -23.56 -1.11 59.39
CA PHE A 3 -24.15 -0.55 58.17
C PHE A 3 -23.70 0.89 57.85
N ASN A 4 -23.44 1.71 58.88
CA ASN A 4 -22.93 3.07 58.68
C ASN A 4 -21.49 3.05 58.15
N ASP A 5 -20.66 2.11 58.62
CA ASP A 5 -19.29 1.93 58.12
C ASP A 5 -19.29 1.47 56.65
N ILE A 6 -20.23 0.60 56.28
CA ILE A 6 -20.41 0.14 54.90
C ILE A 6 -20.88 1.28 53.98
N LEU A 7 -21.83 2.11 54.44
CA LEU A 7 -22.28 3.31 53.70
C LEU A 7 -21.15 4.33 53.54
N ALA A 8 -20.34 4.55 54.57
CA ALA A 8 -19.18 5.43 54.51
C ALA A 8 -18.12 4.92 53.53
N GLN A 9 -17.90 3.60 53.48
CA GLN A 9 -17.00 2.99 52.51
C GLN A 9 -17.51 3.11 51.07
N TYR A 10 -18.82 2.96 50.86
CA TYR A 10 -19.42 3.17 49.55
C TYR A 10 -19.39 4.64 49.10
N CYS A 11 -19.59 5.58 50.03
CA CYS A 11 -19.40 7.01 49.78
C CYS A 11 -17.98 7.30 49.26
N LYS A 12 -16.94 6.72 49.89
CA LYS A 12 -15.56 6.80 49.41
C LYS A 12 -15.38 6.15 48.04
N GLU A 13 -16.06 5.04 47.76
CA GLU A 13 -16.01 4.40 46.44
C GLU A 13 -16.59 5.30 45.34
N ILE A 14 -17.74 5.95 45.59
CA ILE A 14 -18.32 6.94 44.68
C ILE A 14 -17.31 8.07 44.44
N ASP A 15 -16.70 8.61 45.49
CA ASP A 15 -15.72 9.69 45.37
C ASP A 15 -14.47 9.26 44.58
N ILE A 16 -13.98 8.02 44.76
CA ILE A 16 -12.87 7.45 43.99
C ILE A 16 -13.26 7.31 42.51
N VAL A 17 -14.44 6.79 42.22
CA VAL A 17 -14.94 6.62 40.85
C VAL A 17 -15.11 7.98 40.16
N ASN A 18 -15.69 8.96 40.86
CA ASN A 18 -15.83 10.32 40.35
C ASN A 18 -14.46 10.98 40.11
N LYS A 19 -13.49 10.77 41.00
CA LYS A 19 -12.12 11.25 40.81
C LYS A 19 -11.46 10.63 39.57
N ILE A 20 -11.60 9.32 39.38
CA ILE A 20 -11.09 8.63 38.18
C ILE A 20 -11.77 9.18 36.92
N PHE A 21 -13.08 9.40 36.96
CA PHE A 21 -13.85 9.96 35.87
C PHE A 21 -13.37 11.36 35.49
N VAL A 22 -13.32 12.29 36.45
CA VAL A 22 -12.88 13.68 36.21
C VAL A 22 -11.43 13.74 35.73
N GLN A 23 -10.54 12.91 36.27
CA GLN A 23 -9.13 12.90 35.88
C GLN A 23 -8.87 12.40 34.45
N ASN A 24 -9.73 11.51 33.95
CA ASN A 24 -9.54 10.87 32.63
C ASN A 24 -10.63 11.28 31.62
N LEU A 25 -11.40 12.33 31.92
CA LEU A 25 -12.53 12.77 31.08
C LEU A 25 -12.09 13.17 29.66
N ASP A 26 -10.91 13.77 29.54
CA ASP A 26 -10.36 14.20 28.25
C ASP A 26 -9.69 13.06 27.48
N ASN A 27 -9.10 12.09 28.18
CA ASN A 27 -8.41 10.95 27.59
C ASN A 27 -8.68 9.66 28.38
N PRO A 28 -9.85 9.03 28.16
CA PRO A 28 -10.22 7.84 28.89
C PRO A 28 -9.32 6.65 28.52
N PRO A 29 -9.00 5.75 29.46
CA PRO A 29 -8.24 4.55 29.17
C PRO A 29 -9.08 3.61 28.29
N LEU A 30 -8.75 3.56 27.00
CA LEU A 30 -9.44 2.74 26.01
C LEU A 30 -8.80 1.35 25.89
N TYR A 31 -9.63 0.33 25.68
CA TYR A 31 -9.16 -0.99 25.28
C TYR A 31 -8.58 -0.96 23.86
N LYS A 32 -7.67 -1.88 23.56
CA LYS A 32 -7.05 -1.97 22.23
C LYS A 32 -8.13 -2.16 21.16
N ASN A 33 -8.07 -1.36 20.10
CA ASN A 33 -9.02 -1.30 18.97
C ASN A 33 -10.39 -0.67 19.27
N HIS A 34 -10.64 -0.12 20.47
CA HIS A 34 -11.85 0.67 20.70
C HIS A 34 -11.75 2.02 19.99
N PRO A 35 -12.84 2.47 19.33
CA PRO A 35 -12.85 3.77 18.69
C PRO A 35 -13.02 4.88 19.75
N PRO A 36 -12.59 6.12 19.47
CA PRO A 36 -12.43 7.18 20.48
C PRO A 36 -13.71 7.58 21.22
N VAL A 37 -14.86 7.67 20.54
CA VAL A 37 -16.14 8.12 21.12
C VAL A 37 -16.84 6.96 21.82
N ALA A 38 -17.12 5.86 21.12
CA ALA A 38 -17.82 4.72 21.71
C ALA A 38 -16.98 4.05 22.81
N GLY A 39 -15.66 4.05 22.68
CA GLY A 39 -14.74 3.60 23.71
C GLY A 39 -14.81 4.47 24.97
N ALA A 40 -14.88 5.79 24.82
CA ALA A 40 -15.04 6.73 25.93
C ALA A 40 -16.38 6.54 26.65
N ILE A 41 -17.47 6.35 25.89
CA ILE A 41 -18.80 6.04 26.46
C ILE A 41 -18.79 4.68 27.15
N TYR A 42 -18.17 3.66 26.55
CA TYR A 42 -18.06 2.34 27.17
C TYR A 42 -17.31 2.41 28.51
N TRP A 43 -16.21 3.17 28.56
CA TRP A 43 -15.46 3.39 29.78
C TRP A 43 -16.28 4.10 30.85
N GLU A 44 -16.97 5.19 30.51
CA GLU A 44 -17.87 5.90 31.43
C GLU A 44 -18.96 4.94 31.96
N ARG A 45 -19.65 4.22 31.07
CA ARG A 45 -20.67 3.23 31.47
C ARG A 45 -20.13 2.14 32.37
N SER A 46 -18.87 1.73 32.20
CA SER A 46 -18.23 0.74 33.08
C SER A 46 -18.03 1.26 34.51
N LEU A 47 -17.67 2.54 34.65
CA LEU A 47 -17.57 3.21 35.95
C LEU A 47 -18.96 3.38 36.58
N PHE A 48 -19.94 3.81 35.78
CA PHE A 48 -21.32 3.96 36.23
C PHE A 48 -21.94 2.62 36.65
N PHE A 49 -21.70 1.55 35.90
CA PHE A 49 -22.18 0.21 36.23
C PHE A 49 -21.63 -0.28 37.58
N ARG A 50 -20.36 0.01 37.88
CA ARG A 50 -19.74 -0.35 39.15
C ARG A 50 -20.44 0.32 40.34
N ILE A 51 -20.68 1.63 40.28
CA ILE A 51 -21.39 2.35 41.35
C ILE A 51 -22.87 1.93 41.42
N LYS A 52 -23.50 1.66 40.28
CA LYS A 52 -24.89 1.20 40.19
C LYS A 52 -25.09 -0.19 40.81
N HIS A 53 -24.21 -1.13 40.51
CA HIS A 53 -24.29 -2.49 41.06
C HIS A 53 -24.23 -2.48 42.59
N THR A 54 -23.38 -1.64 43.17
CA THR A 54 -23.26 -1.52 44.62
C THR A 54 -24.48 -0.85 45.26
N ILE A 55 -25.06 0.20 44.65
CA ILE A 55 -26.27 0.85 45.22
C ILE A 55 -27.52 -0.01 45.13
N LEU A 56 -27.66 -0.84 44.09
CA LEU A 56 -28.80 -1.76 43.95
C LEU A 56 -28.84 -2.77 45.11
N ARG A 57 -27.68 -3.26 45.57
CA ARG A 57 -27.62 -4.13 46.75
C ARG A 57 -28.04 -3.44 48.05
N PHE A 58 -27.83 -2.13 48.16
CA PHE A 58 -28.33 -1.36 49.30
C PHE A 58 -29.84 -1.10 49.23
N GLN A 59 -30.44 -1.10 48.04
CA GLN A 59 -31.89 -1.01 47.89
C GLN A 59 -32.63 -2.28 48.32
N GLU A 60 -31.99 -3.45 48.23
CA GLU A 60 -32.57 -4.73 48.66
C GLU A 60 -32.73 -4.84 50.18
N VAL A 61 -32.05 -3.99 50.95
CA VAL A 61 -32.12 -3.99 52.42
C VAL A 61 -33.00 -2.83 52.89
N GLU A 62 -34.19 -3.17 53.40
CA GLU A 62 -35.17 -2.19 53.87
C GLU A 62 -34.59 -1.24 54.95
N GLY A 63 -34.85 0.06 54.80
CA GLY A 63 -34.52 1.09 55.78
C GLY A 63 -33.07 1.59 55.80
N ILE A 64 -32.15 1.02 55.02
CA ILE A 64 -30.74 1.48 54.97
C ILE A 64 -30.62 2.84 54.27
N LEU A 65 -31.31 3.00 53.15
CA LEU A 65 -31.24 4.22 52.32
C LEU A 65 -32.06 5.39 52.87
N ASP A 66 -32.96 5.13 53.82
CA ASP A 66 -33.79 6.15 54.46
C ASP A 66 -33.09 6.82 55.67
N SER A 67 -31.95 6.26 56.09
CA SER A 67 -31.08 6.88 57.09
C SER A 67 -30.42 8.17 56.56
N ASP A 68 -29.97 9.05 57.46
CA ASP A 68 -29.29 10.31 57.07
C ASP A 68 -28.05 10.04 56.19
N GLY A 69 -27.24 9.03 56.52
CA GLY A 69 -26.10 8.62 55.72
C GLY A 69 -26.50 7.96 54.39
N GLY A 70 -27.63 7.25 54.35
CA GLY A 70 -28.19 6.69 53.12
C GLY A 70 -28.67 7.78 52.14
N ARG A 71 -29.31 8.84 52.66
CA ARG A 71 -29.73 10.00 51.86
C ARG A 71 -28.55 10.75 51.26
N GLU A 72 -27.48 10.95 52.02
CA GLU A 72 -26.25 11.60 51.52
C GLU A 72 -25.61 10.80 50.38
N VAL A 73 -25.44 9.49 50.58
CA VAL A 73 -24.90 8.57 49.56
C VAL A 73 -25.75 8.56 48.30
N LYS A 74 -27.08 8.52 48.45
CA LYS A 74 -28.03 8.57 47.34
C LYS A 74 -27.89 9.87 46.55
N GLN A 75 -27.76 11.01 47.24
CA GLN A 75 -27.58 12.31 46.60
C GLN A 75 -26.27 12.36 45.79
N LYS A 76 -25.14 11.93 46.38
CA LYS A 76 -23.85 11.85 45.67
C LYS A 76 -23.92 10.94 44.45
N TYR A 77 -24.53 9.77 44.58
CA TYR A 77 -24.73 8.85 43.46
C TYR A 77 -25.53 9.50 42.32
N LEU A 78 -26.60 10.23 42.65
CA LEU A 78 -27.42 10.92 41.65
C LEU A 78 -26.66 12.07 40.97
N GLU A 79 -25.84 12.82 41.71
CA GLU A 79 -24.99 13.88 41.15
C GLU A 79 -23.96 13.31 40.17
N VAL A 80 -23.18 12.31 40.59
CA VAL A 80 -22.19 11.64 39.74
C VAL A 80 -22.87 11.00 38.53
N GLY A 81 -24.02 10.34 38.72
CA GLY A 81 -24.79 9.74 37.64
C GLY A 81 -25.30 10.75 36.62
N ARG A 82 -25.72 11.95 37.04
CA ARG A 82 -26.10 13.03 36.12
C ARG A 82 -24.91 13.53 35.33
N THR A 83 -23.78 13.81 35.98
CA THR A 83 -22.57 14.28 35.29
C THR A 83 -22.05 13.27 34.27
N MET A 84 -22.06 11.98 34.62
CA MET A 84 -21.70 10.89 33.73
C MET A 84 -22.65 10.78 32.53
N LYS A 85 -23.96 10.94 32.77
CA LYS A 85 -24.97 10.92 31.71
C LYS A 85 -24.84 12.12 30.76
N ASP A 86 -24.63 13.32 31.29
CA ASP A 86 -24.42 14.53 30.50
C ASP A 86 -23.16 14.41 29.61
N TYR A 87 -22.12 13.75 30.12
CA TYR A 87 -20.91 13.46 29.35
C TYR A 87 -21.18 12.47 28.21
N GLU A 88 -21.89 11.37 28.49
CA GLU A 88 -22.31 10.38 27.50
C GLU A 88 -23.11 11.04 26.36
N ASP A 89 -24.14 11.81 26.71
CA ASP A 89 -25.04 12.45 25.76
C ASP A 89 -24.29 13.50 24.91
N LYS A 90 -23.43 14.31 25.54
CA LYS A 90 -22.62 15.32 24.83
C LYS A 90 -21.66 14.67 23.82
N LYS A 91 -20.98 13.58 24.20
CA LYS A 91 -20.05 12.86 23.32
C LYS A 91 -20.78 12.24 22.14
N TYR A 92 -21.93 11.64 22.39
CA TYR A 92 -22.77 11.04 21.36
C TYR A 92 -23.29 12.08 20.36
N GLU A 93 -23.86 13.20 20.84
CA GLU A 93 -24.38 14.25 19.95
C GLU A 93 -23.27 14.90 19.11
N GLN A 94 -22.09 15.15 19.71
CA GLN A 94 -20.94 15.66 18.96
C GLN A 94 -20.50 14.70 17.85
N TRP A 95 -20.45 13.39 18.14
CA TRP A 95 -20.12 12.38 17.15
C TRP A 95 -21.16 12.32 16.03
N LYS A 96 -22.45 12.38 16.37
CA LYS A 96 -23.55 12.34 15.42
C LYS A 96 -23.48 13.51 14.45
N GLU A 97 -23.37 14.72 14.96
CA GLU A 97 -23.27 15.94 14.15
C GLU A 97 -22.04 15.90 13.23
N THR A 98 -20.88 15.54 13.78
CA THR A 98 -19.63 15.43 13.00
C THR A 98 -19.76 14.38 11.90
N THR A 99 -20.34 13.22 12.21
CA THR A 99 -20.51 12.12 11.25
C THR A 99 -21.46 12.50 10.13
N GLU A 100 -22.59 13.15 10.43
CA GLU A 100 -23.57 13.60 9.43
C GLU A 100 -22.97 14.63 8.46
N GLN A 101 -22.07 15.50 8.93
CA GLN A 101 -21.39 16.49 8.10
C GLN A 101 -20.25 15.87 7.26
N VAL A 102 -19.41 15.04 7.89
CA VAL A 102 -18.16 14.54 7.29
C VAL A 102 -18.41 13.34 6.37
N LEU A 103 -19.26 12.39 6.77
CA LEU A 103 -19.44 11.13 6.05
C LEU A 103 -19.85 11.30 4.57
N PRO A 104 -20.81 12.17 4.20
CA PRO A 104 -21.16 12.39 2.80
C PRO A 104 -19.99 12.92 1.96
N THR A 105 -19.15 13.75 2.57
CA THR A 105 -17.97 14.32 1.88
C THR A 105 -16.89 13.26 1.65
N LEU A 106 -16.65 12.39 2.64
CA LEU A 106 -15.70 11.28 2.52
C LEU A 106 -16.13 10.28 1.46
N MET A 107 -17.42 9.95 1.40
CA MET A 107 -17.96 9.01 0.40
C MET A 107 -17.90 9.55 -1.03
N LYS A 108 -17.83 10.87 -1.21
CA LYS A 108 -17.67 11.53 -2.52
C LYS A 108 -16.22 11.65 -2.97
N LYS A 109 -15.23 11.40 -2.10
CA LYS A 109 -13.81 11.42 -2.48
C LYS A 109 -13.52 10.34 -3.53
N SER A 110 -12.56 10.62 -4.40
CA SER A 110 -12.08 9.66 -5.41
C SER A 110 -11.50 8.41 -4.74
N LEU A 111 -11.45 7.28 -5.45
CA LEU A 111 -10.82 6.06 -4.94
C LEU A 111 -9.30 6.17 -4.85
N LEU A 112 -8.71 6.91 -5.79
CA LEU A 112 -7.27 7.07 -5.94
C LEU A 112 -6.86 8.53 -5.76
N THR A 113 -5.67 8.73 -5.21
CA THR A 113 -4.94 10.00 -5.18
C THR A 113 -3.65 9.84 -5.98
N LYS A 114 -3.34 10.82 -6.83
CA LYS A 114 -2.03 10.88 -7.48
C LYS A 114 -1.00 11.32 -6.44
N THR A 115 -0.06 10.45 -6.13
CA THR A 115 1.16 10.80 -5.41
C THR A 115 2.14 11.34 -6.44
N SER A 116 2.14 12.65 -6.64
CA SER A 116 3.23 13.29 -7.39
C SER A 116 4.52 13.05 -6.61
N ALA A 117 5.53 12.50 -7.27
CA ALA A 117 6.88 12.52 -6.73
C ALA A 117 7.26 14.00 -6.52
N ALA A 118 7.65 14.35 -5.29
CA ALA A 118 8.05 15.69 -4.94
C ALA A 118 9.19 16.13 -5.88
N GLY A 119 8.93 17.12 -6.75
CA GLY A 119 9.98 17.81 -7.50
C GLY A 119 9.69 18.13 -8.98
N ASP A 120 8.67 17.55 -9.62
CA ASP A 120 8.40 17.81 -11.04
C ASP A 120 7.01 18.42 -11.26
N ASP A 121 6.90 19.73 -11.05
CA ASP A 121 5.72 20.55 -11.39
C ASP A 121 5.63 20.80 -12.91
N THR A 122 5.78 19.74 -13.71
CA THR A 122 5.43 19.76 -15.13
C THR A 122 4.08 19.06 -15.33
N PRO A 123 2.99 19.78 -15.64
CA PRO A 123 1.62 19.23 -15.66
C PRO A 123 1.33 18.25 -16.82
N ASN A 124 2.37 17.84 -17.57
CA ASN A 124 2.25 17.07 -18.82
C ASN A 124 3.09 15.78 -18.87
N SER A 125 3.87 15.44 -17.83
CA SER A 125 4.57 14.16 -17.77
C SER A 125 3.89 13.26 -16.73
N ASP A 126 2.88 12.49 -17.16
CA ASP A 126 2.28 11.42 -16.35
C ASP A 126 3.24 10.22 -16.17
N ARG A 127 4.54 10.39 -16.47
CA ARG A 127 5.57 9.35 -16.38
C ARG A 127 5.81 8.96 -14.94
N GLY A 128 5.48 7.72 -14.60
CA GLY A 128 5.76 7.15 -13.28
C GLY A 128 4.98 7.81 -12.14
N ALA A 129 3.82 8.41 -12.43
CA ALA A 129 2.97 8.97 -11.38
C ALA A 129 2.63 7.89 -10.34
N GLY A 130 3.00 8.13 -9.08
CA GLY A 130 2.58 7.29 -7.98
C GLY A 130 1.07 7.39 -7.80
N PHE A 131 0.42 6.29 -7.45
CA PHE A 131 -1.01 6.28 -7.13
C PHE A 131 -1.15 5.65 -5.76
N ALA A 132 -1.94 6.27 -4.89
CA ALA A 132 -2.26 5.74 -3.58
C ALA A 132 -3.77 5.66 -3.42
N ILE A 133 -4.22 4.76 -2.54
CA ILE A 133 -5.62 4.65 -2.19
C ILE A 133 -6.03 5.84 -1.33
N ASN A 134 -7.15 6.44 -1.68
CA ASN A 134 -7.76 7.52 -0.91
C ASN A 134 -8.84 6.97 0.02
N PHE A 135 -8.45 6.06 0.93
CA PHE A 135 -9.31 5.56 1.98
C PHE A 135 -8.99 6.29 3.28
N SER A 136 -9.83 7.26 3.62
CA SER A 136 -9.61 8.11 4.79
C SER A 136 -9.64 7.30 6.09
N PRO A 137 -8.64 7.42 6.98
CA PRO A 137 -8.69 6.81 8.32
C PRO A 137 -9.96 7.17 9.09
N ALA A 138 -10.44 8.40 8.92
CA ALA A 138 -11.70 8.87 9.50
C ALA A 138 -12.93 8.07 9.04
N LEU A 139 -12.94 7.52 7.81
CA LEU A 139 -14.03 6.67 7.34
C LEU A 139 -14.04 5.32 8.09
N ARG A 140 -12.85 4.74 8.32
CA ARG A 140 -12.70 3.52 9.12
C ARG A 140 -13.10 3.75 10.57
N GLU A 141 -12.73 4.90 11.14
CA GLU A 141 -13.14 5.29 12.49
C GLU A 141 -14.67 5.40 12.58
N ILE A 142 -15.33 6.12 11.67
CA ILE A 142 -16.79 6.24 11.63
C ILE A 142 -17.48 4.87 11.54
N ILE A 143 -16.96 3.96 10.71
CA ILE A 143 -17.49 2.59 10.58
C ILE A 143 -17.41 1.84 11.93
N ASN A 144 -16.26 1.91 12.60
CA ASN A 144 -16.09 1.27 13.90
C ASN A 144 -16.99 1.92 14.95
N GLU A 145 -17.02 3.25 15.03
CA GLU A 145 -17.88 4.00 15.96
C GLU A 145 -19.34 3.61 15.80
N ALA A 146 -19.85 3.57 14.57
CA ALA A 146 -21.23 3.20 14.27
C ALA A 146 -21.58 1.81 14.83
N LYS A 147 -20.70 0.81 14.65
CA LYS A 147 -20.92 -0.55 15.18
C LYS A 147 -20.96 -0.60 16.70
N TYR A 148 -20.00 0.06 17.36
CA TYR A 148 -19.93 0.07 18.82
C TYR A 148 -21.09 0.86 19.43
N LEU A 149 -21.48 1.99 18.84
CA LEU A 149 -22.63 2.78 19.31
C LEU A 149 -23.95 2.02 19.14
N GLU A 150 -24.13 1.28 18.04
CA GLU A 150 -25.31 0.42 17.85
C GLU A 150 -25.36 -0.69 18.93
N GLN A 151 -24.22 -1.32 19.25
CA GLN A 151 -24.12 -2.30 20.35
C GLN A 151 -24.42 -1.69 21.73
N LEU A 152 -24.06 -0.42 21.93
CA LEU A 152 -24.37 0.34 23.14
C LEU A 152 -25.85 0.81 23.17
N GLY A 153 -26.63 0.55 22.12
CA GLY A 153 -28.06 0.88 22.06
C GLY A 153 -28.35 2.32 21.63
N PHE A 154 -27.39 3.02 21.03
CA PHE A 154 -27.63 4.37 20.50
C PHE A 154 -28.23 4.34 19.08
N PRO A 155 -29.07 5.34 18.74
CA PRO A 155 -29.67 5.43 17.41
C PRO A 155 -28.66 5.97 16.37
N VAL A 156 -27.95 5.08 15.69
CA VAL A 156 -26.96 5.43 14.65
C VAL A 156 -27.64 6.05 13.41
N PRO A 157 -27.11 7.16 12.84
CA PRO A 157 -27.60 7.73 11.59
C PRO A 157 -27.64 6.72 10.43
N GLU A 158 -28.69 6.75 9.62
CA GLU A 158 -28.91 5.75 8.56
C GLU A 158 -27.74 5.62 7.59
N LEU A 159 -27.12 6.73 7.20
CA LEU A 159 -25.96 6.72 6.31
C LEU A 159 -24.76 6.01 6.95
N ALA A 160 -24.46 6.30 8.22
CA ALA A 160 -23.37 5.67 8.95
C ALA A 160 -23.61 4.16 9.13
N ARG A 161 -24.86 3.79 9.45
CA ARG A 161 -25.30 2.40 9.55
C ARG A 161 -25.12 1.64 8.22
N ASN A 162 -25.58 2.22 7.12
CA ASN A 162 -25.47 1.64 5.79
C ASN A 162 -24.01 1.44 5.37
N VAL A 163 -23.14 2.41 5.65
CA VAL A 163 -21.70 2.31 5.37
C VAL A 163 -21.05 1.24 6.25
N ALA A 164 -21.41 1.16 7.54
CA ALA A 164 -20.89 0.15 8.45
C ALA A 164 -21.29 -1.29 8.06
N LEU A 165 -22.52 -1.48 7.55
CA LEU A 165 -22.98 -2.76 7.00
C LEU A 165 -22.19 -3.19 5.76
N GLN A 166 -21.56 -2.25 5.05
CA GLN A 166 -20.77 -2.51 3.85
C GLN A 166 -19.26 -2.56 4.12
N GLU A 167 -18.81 -2.60 5.39
CA GLU A 167 -17.38 -2.60 5.73
C GLU A 167 -16.59 -3.70 5.01
N ASP A 168 -17.06 -4.95 5.03
CA ASP A 168 -16.40 -6.07 4.35
C ASP A 168 -16.19 -5.79 2.86
N LYS A 169 -17.16 -5.12 2.24
CA LYS A 169 -17.10 -4.74 0.81
C LYS A 169 -16.02 -3.66 0.60
N PHE A 170 -15.96 -2.64 1.45
CA PHE A 170 -14.93 -1.61 1.38
C PHE A 170 -13.53 -2.16 1.65
N LEU A 171 -13.37 -3.06 2.60
CA LEU A 171 -12.10 -3.73 2.90
C LEU A 171 -11.61 -4.54 1.69
N ARG A 172 -12.49 -5.33 1.05
CA ARG A 172 -12.16 -6.06 -0.17
C ARG A 172 -11.79 -5.15 -1.32
N TYR A 173 -12.47 -4.02 -1.49
CA TYR A 173 -12.10 -3.04 -2.51
C TYR A 173 -10.76 -2.37 -2.22
N THR A 174 -10.51 -2.04 -0.96
CA THR A 174 -9.24 -1.41 -0.54
C THR A 174 -8.08 -2.36 -0.76
N ASP A 175 -8.16 -3.61 -0.29
CA ASP A 175 -7.16 -4.64 -0.55
C ASP A 175 -6.98 -4.93 -2.06
N GLY A 176 -8.09 -5.01 -2.80
CA GLY A 176 -8.08 -5.25 -4.24
C GLY A 176 -7.41 -4.13 -5.04
N ILE A 177 -7.65 -2.87 -4.67
CA ILE A 177 -6.97 -1.70 -5.26
C ILE A 177 -5.50 -1.68 -4.81
N GLN A 178 -5.20 -1.98 -3.54
CA GLN A 178 -3.83 -1.90 -3.01
C GLN A 178 -2.92 -2.87 -3.74
N ARG A 179 -3.32 -4.14 -3.82
CA ARG A 179 -2.56 -5.16 -4.55
C ARG A 179 -2.32 -4.81 -6.00
N MET A 180 -3.32 -4.19 -6.64
CA MET A 180 -3.22 -3.73 -8.02
C MET A 180 -2.23 -2.57 -8.17
N LEU A 181 -2.23 -1.62 -7.25
CA LEU A 181 -1.27 -0.51 -7.23
C LEU A 181 0.15 -0.99 -6.92
N ASP A 182 0.30 -1.88 -5.95
CA ASP A 182 1.59 -2.48 -5.59
C ASP A 182 2.19 -3.22 -6.79
N HIS A 183 1.37 -3.98 -7.52
CA HIS A 183 1.80 -4.67 -8.74
C HIS A 183 2.25 -3.68 -9.83
N TYR A 184 1.50 -2.60 -10.02
CA TYR A 184 1.90 -1.53 -10.94
C TYR A 184 3.23 -0.88 -10.54
N HIS A 185 3.40 -0.49 -9.26
CA HIS A 185 4.62 0.14 -8.78
C HIS A 185 5.83 -0.78 -8.88
N MET A 186 5.64 -2.06 -8.57
CA MET A 186 6.68 -3.07 -8.74
C MET A 186 7.12 -3.15 -10.21
N LEU A 187 6.17 -3.25 -11.15
CA LEU A 187 6.48 -3.33 -12.59
C LEU A 187 7.16 -2.06 -13.13
N ILE A 188 6.74 -0.88 -12.70
CA ILE A 188 7.43 0.37 -13.11
C ILE A 188 8.84 0.42 -12.50
N GLY A 189 9.02 -0.08 -11.28
CA GLY A 189 10.31 -0.14 -10.59
C GLY A 189 11.32 -1.12 -11.19
N THR A 190 10.90 -2.08 -12.03
CA THR A 190 11.83 -3.00 -12.71
C THR A 190 12.38 -2.45 -14.02
N LEU A 191 11.82 -1.36 -14.55
CA LEU A 191 12.23 -0.79 -15.84
C LEU A 191 13.46 0.10 -15.68
N ASN A 192 14.45 -0.07 -16.55
CA ASN A 192 15.53 0.92 -16.69
C ASN A 192 15.06 2.14 -17.51
N GLU A 193 15.87 3.19 -17.58
CA GLU A 193 15.50 4.44 -18.28
C GLU A 193 15.17 4.21 -19.77
N ALA A 194 15.94 3.37 -20.46
CA ALA A 194 15.71 3.06 -21.87
C ALA A 194 14.41 2.26 -22.09
N GLU A 195 14.10 1.32 -21.21
CA GLU A 195 12.85 0.55 -21.21
C GLU A 195 11.63 1.40 -20.83
N ALA A 196 11.79 2.32 -19.88
CA ALA A 196 10.74 3.25 -19.48
C ALA A 196 10.36 4.21 -20.62
N LEU A 197 11.36 4.70 -21.37
CA LEU A 197 11.14 5.49 -22.59
C LEU A 197 10.47 4.67 -23.69
N LEU A 198 10.94 3.43 -23.89
CA LEU A 198 10.39 2.51 -24.88
C LEU A 198 8.90 2.21 -24.63
N LEU A 199 8.54 2.04 -23.36
CA LEU A 199 7.20 1.67 -22.92
C LEU A 199 6.30 2.86 -22.56
N ASP A 200 6.74 4.11 -22.81
CA ASP A 200 6.03 5.32 -22.40
C ASP A 200 4.57 5.35 -22.89
N ASP A 201 4.32 5.04 -24.18
CA ASP A 201 2.96 5.00 -24.73
C ASP A 201 2.07 3.96 -24.05
N HIS A 202 2.63 2.79 -23.73
CA HIS A 202 1.90 1.70 -23.06
C HIS A 202 1.63 2.05 -21.59
N SER A 203 2.59 2.70 -20.93
CA SER A 203 2.45 3.23 -19.58
C SER A 203 1.36 4.31 -19.53
N GLN A 204 1.32 5.21 -20.51
CA GLN A 204 0.28 6.23 -20.61
C GLN A 204 -1.11 5.62 -20.84
N GLU A 205 -1.23 4.57 -21.66
CA GLU A 205 -2.50 3.87 -21.84
C GLU A 205 -2.96 3.21 -20.53
N LEU A 206 -2.05 2.62 -19.77
CA LEU A 206 -2.34 2.08 -18.44
C LEU A 206 -2.80 3.17 -17.46
N VAL A 207 -2.15 4.34 -17.45
CA VAL A 207 -2.54 5.50 -16.65
C VAL A 207 -3.93 6.04 -17.06
N ARG A 208 -4.30 5.94 -18.34
CA ARG A 208 -5.65 6.30 -18.82
C ARG A 208 -6.72 5.37 -18.23
N VAL A 209 -6.43 4.09 -18.05
CA VAL A 209 -7.34 3.16 -17.34
C VAL A 209 -7.52 3.63 -15.88
N PHE A 210 -6.43 4.01 -15.21
CA PHE A 210 -6.46 4.52 -13.84
C PHE A 210 -7.19 5.86 -13.68
N ARG A 211 -7.33 6.65 -14.76
CA ARG A 211 -8.06 7.93 -14.78
C ARG A 211 -9.49 7.83 -14.30
N SER A 212 -10.14 6.70 -14.51
CA SER A 212 -11.47 6.47 -13.98
C SER A 212 -11.50 6.42 -12.44
N GLY A 213 -10.46 5.87 -11.80
CA GLY A 213 -10.34 5.74 -10.34
C GLY A 213 -10.03 7.05 -9.59
N TYR A 214 -9.26 7.98 -10.19
CA TYR A 214 -8.94 9.26 -9.54
C TYR A 214 -9.82 10.45 -9.98
N LYS A 215 -10.65 10.32 -11.05
CA LYS A 215 -11.57 11.41 -11.49
C LYS A 215 -13.05 11.10 -11.42
N ARG A 216 -13.48 9.85 -11.64
CA ARG A 216 -14.91 9.53 -11.86
C ARG A 216 -15.50 8.65 -10.76
N LEU A 217 -14.73 7.67 -10.27
CA LEU A 217 -15.19 6.72 -9.27
C LEU A 217 -14.96 7.27 -7.86
N ASN A 218 -15.95 7.05 -7.02
CA ASN A 218 -15.93 7.33 -5.59
C ASN A 218 -16.40 6.10 -4.81
N TRP A 219 -16.38 6.16 -3.48
CA TRP A 219 -16.74 5.02 -2.63
C TRP A 219 -18.23 4.63 -2.70
N ASN A 220 -19.10 5.47 -3.25
CA ASN A 220 -20.50 5.12 -3.55
C ASN A 220 -20.70 4.38 -4.88
N SER A 221 -19.65 4.24 -5.68
CA SER A 221 -19.77 3.69 -7.03
C SER A 221 -20.00 2.17 -7.00
N LEU A 222 -20.96 1.68 -7.78
CA LEU A 222 -21.24 0.24 -7.89
C LEU A 222 -20.20 -0.51 -8.75
N GLY A 223 -19.55 0.20 -9.68
CA GLY A 223 -18.58 -0.36 -10.64
C GLY A 223 -17.14 -0.50 -10.14
N ILE A 224 -16.88 -0.46 -8.82
CA ILE A 224 -15.53 -0.56 -8.26
C ILE A 224 -14.93 -1.95 -8.55
N ALA A 225 -15.73 -3.01 -8.44
CA ALA A 225 -15.27 -4.38 -8.73
C ALA A 225 -14.82 -4.52 -10.20
N ASP A 226 -15.63 -4.06 -11.15
CA ASP A 226 -15.31 -4.10 -12.57
C ASP A 226 -14.12 -3.21 -12.92
N TYR A 227 -13.97 -2.08 -12.22
CA TYR A 227 -12.81 -1.22 -12.34
C TYR A 227 -11.52 -1.95 -11.91
N ILE A 228 -11.52 -2.61 -10.75
CA ILE A 228 -10.37 -3.40 -10.27
C ILE A 228 -10.04 -4.50 -11.29
N THR A 229 -11.02 -5.23 -11.81
CA THR A 229 -10.81 -6.29 -12.80
C THR A 229 -10.19 -5.75 -14.09
N ARG A 230 -10.72 -4.64 -14.64
CA ARG A 230 -10.17 -4.02 -15.85
C ARG A 230 -8.74 -3.52 -15.65
N CYS A 231 -8.45 -2.92 -14.50
CA CYS A 231 -7.11 -2.48 -14.19
C CYS A 231 -6.14 -3.66 -14.06
N LYS A 232 -6.52 -4.72 -13.35
CA LYS A 232 -5.70 -5.95 -13.26
C LYS A 232 -5.41 -6.56 -14.62
N GLN A 233 -6.40 -6.60 -15.52
CA GLN A 233 -6.21 -7.07 -16.89
C GLN A 233 -5.21 -6.17 -17.65
N ALA A 234 -5.36 -4.85 -17.58
CA ALA A 234 -4.45 -3.91 -18.23
C ALA A 234 -3.01 -4.03 -17.69
N ILE A 235 -2.85 -4.16 -16.36
CA ILE A 235 -1.56 -4.42 -15.72
C ILE A 235 -0.98 -5.75 -16.20
N GLY A 236 -1.77 -6.83 -16.27
CA GLY A 236 -1.30 -8.13 -16.74
C GLY A 236 -0.86 -8.13 -18.21
N THR A 237 -1.55 -7.37 -19.08
CA THR A 237 -1.10 -7.17 -20.46
C THR A 237 0.23 -6.41 -20.52
N PHE A 238 0.36 -5.35 -19.73
CA PHE A 238 1.60 -4.58 -19.62
C PHE A 238 2.75 -5.42 -19.07
N GLU A 239 2.49 -6.20 -18.02
CA GLU A 239 3.42 -7.15 -17.42
C GLU A 239 3.95 -8.16 -18.44
N SER A 240 3.07 -8.75 -19.24
CA SER A 240 3.47 -9.68 -20.30
C SER A 240 4.41 -9.04 -21.33
N LEU A 241 4.17 -7.77 -21.68
CA LEU A 241 5.04 -7.01 -22.57
C LEU A 241 6.41 -6.75 -21.92
N VAL A 242 6.43 -6.31 -20.66
CA VAL A 242 7.66 -6.10 -19.88
C VAL A 242 8.49 -7.39 -19.79
N HIS A 243 7.86 -8.52 -19.44
CA HIS A 243 8.55 -9.81 -19.37
C HIS A 243 9.17 -10.23 -20.71
N GLN A 244 8.50 -9.96 -21.84
CA GLN A 244 9.05 -10.26 -23.16
C GLN A 244 10.24 -9.38 -23.51
N ILE A 245 10.21 -8.10 -23.10
CA ILE A 245 11.33 -7.17 -23.28
C ILE A 245 12.52 -7.59 -22.41
N HIS A 246 12.30 -7.87 -21.12
CA HIS A 246 13.34 -8.35 -20.21
C HIS A 246 13.96 -9.65 -20.68
N LYS A 247 13.16 -10.61 -21.15
CA LYS A 247 13.69 -11.84 -21.75
C LYS A 247 14.59 -11.57 -22.95
N ASN A 248 14.20 -10.67 -23.85
CA ASN A 248 15.06 -10.30 -24.98
C ASN A 248 16.33 -9.56 -24.49
N ALA A 249 16.23 -8.71 -23.48
CA ALA A 249 17.36 -8.03 -22.86
C ALA A 249 18.35 -9.01 -22.20
N ASP A 250 17.85 -10.05 -21.54
CA ASP A 250 18.64 -11.12 -20.95
C ASP A 250 19.33 -11.97 -22.02
N ASP A 251 18.64 -12.27 -23.13
CA ASP A 251 19.22 -12.99 -24.27
C ASP A 251 20.37 -12.18 -24.92
N ILE A 252 20.21 -10.86 -25.06
CA ILE A 252 21.27 -9.97 -25.57
C ILE A 252 22.43 -9.94 -24.56
N SER A 253 22.14 -9.70 -23.28
CA SER A 253 23.15 -9.62 -22.23
C SER A 253 23.95 -10.93 -22.10
N SER A 254 23.30 -12.08 -22.21
CA SER A 254 23.96 -13.39 -22.18
C SER A 254 24.97 -13.55 -23.32
N ARG A 255 24.61 -13.09 -24.53
CA ARG A 255 25.53 -13.10 -25.68
C ARG A 255 26.69 -12.13 -25.52
N LEU A 256 26.44 -10.96 -24.94
CA LEU A 256 27.50 -10.02 -24.61
C LEU A 256 28.49 -10.60 -23.60
N THR A 257 28.00 -11.29 -22.56
CA THR A 257 28.86 -12.00 -21.60
C THR A 257 29.71 -13.08 -22.27
N LEU A 258 29.13 -13.83 -23.22
CA LEU A 258 29.89 -14.82 -24.00
C LEU A 258 31.01 -14.15 -24.81
N ILE A 259 30.71 -13.02 -25.48
CA ILE A 259 31.72 -12.22 -26.20
C ILE A 259 32.81 -11.74 -25.24
N GLU A 260 32.45 -11.16 -24.09
CA GLU A 260 33.40 -10.64 -23.09
C GLU A 260 34.30 -11.72 -22.48
N SER A 261 33.82 -12.97 -22.42
CA SER A 261 34.55 -14.10 -21.83
C SER A 261 35.61 -14.71 -22.75
N ILE A 262 35.58 -14.38 -24.05
CA ILE A 262 36.54 -14.92 -25.01
C ILE A 262 37.95 -14.42 -24.69
N ASN A 263 38.92 -15.35 -24.77
CA ASN A 263 40.33 -15.02 -24.76
C ASN A 263 40.85 -15.08 -26.20
N LEU A 264 41.21 -13.93 -26.77
CA LEU A 264 41.74 -13.81 -28.14
C LEU A 264 43.18 -14.32 -28.30
N PHE A 265 43.85 -14.66 -27.18
CA PHE A 265 45.23 -15.12 -27.12
C PHE A 265 45.30 -16.46 -26.37
N LYS A 266 44.96 -17.54 -27.08
CA LYS A 266 45.07 -18.92 -26.58
C LYS A 266 46.44 -19.50 -26.90
N TYR A 267 47.24 -19.74 -25.87
CA TYR A 267 48.58 -20.31 -26.03
C TYR A 267 48.51 -21.83 -26.25
N PRO A 268 49.33 -22.39 -27.18
CA PRO A 268 49.42 -23.83 -27.36
C PRO A 268 49.92 -24.50 -26.09
N ALA A 269 49.33 -25.65 -25.72
CA ALA A 269 49.78 -26.44 -24.58
C ALA A 269 51.20 -26.98 -24.84
N PRO A 270 52.11 -26.93 -23.86
CA PRO A 270 53.45 -27.50 -24.00
C PRO A 270 53.37 -29.01 -24.23
N LYS A 271 54.14 -29.53 -25.20
CA LYS A 271 54.17 -30.96 -25.56
C LYS A 271 54.97 -31.79 -24.54
N SER A 272 55.86 -31.14 -23.80
CA SER A 272 56.67 -31.66 -22.67
C SER A 272 57.11 -30.46 -21.78
N GLU A 273 57.56 -30.68 -20.54
CA GLU A 273 58.10 -29.61 -19.66
C GLU A 273 59.31 -28.86 -20.27
N GLU A 274 59.98 -29.46 -21.26
CA GLU A 274 61.19 -28.92 -21.90
C GLU A 274 61.02 -28.52 -23.38
N GLU A 275 59.89 -28.82 -24.02
CA GLU A 275 59.68 -28.54 -25.46
C GLU A 275 58.67 -27.40 -25.69
N LEU A 276 59.20 -26.23 -26.02
CA LEU A 276 58.41 -25.10 -26.52
C LEU A 276 58.12 -25.28 -28.02
N PRO A 277 56.90 -24.95 -28.49
CA PRO A 277 56.58 -24.97 -29.91
C PRO A 277 57.46 -23.98 -30.68
N GLY A 278 57.82 -24.33 -31.92
CA GLY A 278 58.58 -23.43 -32.78
C GLY A 278 57.82 -22.13 -33.04
N MET A 279 58.54 -21.00 -33.21
CA MET A 279 57.94 -19.66 -33.41
C MET A 279 56.80 -19.67 -34.44
N LYS A 280 57.01 -20.32 -35.59
CA LYS A 280 56.01 -20.41 -36.66
C LYS A 280 54.77 -21.21 -36.23
N GLU A 281 54.95 -22.34 -35.56
CA GLU A 281 53.86 -23.17 -35.05
C GLU A 281 53.05 -22.43 -33.96
N PHE A 282 53.72 -21.65 -33.11
CA PHE A 282 53.09 -20.83 -32.08
C PHE A 282 52.18 -19.75 -32.66
N PHE A 283 52.68 -18.96 -33.63
CA PHE A 283 51.89 -17.92 -34.27
C PHE A 283 50.73 -18.50 -35.10
N GLU A 284 50.97 -19.59 -35.85
CA GLU A 284 49.91 -20.26 -36.62
C GLU A 284 48.81 -20.83 -35.71
N HIS A 285 49.15 -21.33 -34.52
CA HIS A 285 48.16 -21.81 -33.55
C HIS A 285 47.29 -20.66 -33.02
N ILE A 286 47.91 -19.56 -32.58
CA ILE A 286 47.19 -18.40 -32.07
C ILE A 286 46.29 -17.80 -33.16
N GLU A 287 46.79 -17.67 -34.39
CA GLU A 287 46.00 -17.13 -35.50
C GLU A 287 44.79 -18.01 -35.81
N ARG A 288 44.97 -19.33 -35.82
CA ARG A 288 43.88 -20.29 -36.06
C ARG A 288 42.82 -20.25 -34.96
N GLU A 289 43.22 -20.26 -33.70
CA GLU A 289 42.27 -20.21 -32.57
C GLU A 289 41.57 -18.86 -32.49
N ARG A 290 42.29 -17.75 -32.72
CA ARG A 290 41.71 -16.41 -32.80
C ARG A 290 40.69 -16.31 -33.94
N ALA A 291 41.00 -16.82 -35.13
CA ALA A 291 40.08 -16.80 -36.26
C ALA A 291 38.77 -17.55 -35.95
N LYS A 292 38.87 -18.69 -35.25
CA LYS A 292 37.67 -19.41 -34.76
C LYS A 292 36.88 -18.58 -33.76
N ASP A 293 37.54 -17.99 -32.75
CA ASP A 293 36.85 -17.21 -31.72
C ASP A 293 36.16 -15.97 -32.31
N VAL A 294 36.82 -15.28 -33.24
CA VAL A 294 36.23 -14.14 -33.97
C VAL A 294 35.01 -14.58 -34.77
N ASP A 295 35.02 -15.74 -35.43
CA ASP A 295 33.84 -16.26 -36.14
C ASP A 295 32.66 -16.50 -35.17
N HIS A 296 32.91 -17.04 -33.98
CA HIS A 296 31.87 -17.20 -32.96
C HIS A 296 31.33 -15.85 -32.46
N MET A 297 32.21 -14.88 -32.20
CA MET A 297 31.83 -13.52 -31.80
C MET A 297 30.94 -12.85 -32.84
N VAL A 298 31.32 -12.94 -34.12
CA VAL A 298 30.54 -12.36 -35.23
C VAL A 298 29.16 -13.00 -35.28
N ARG A 299 29.03 -14.32 -35.12
CA ARG A 299 27.71 -14.99 -35.07
C ARG A 299 26.86 -14.50 -33.91
N TRP A 300 27.42 -14.34 -32.71
CA TRP A 300 26.68 -13.83 -31.55
C TRP A 300 26.25 -12.38 -31.74
N TYR A 301 27.13 -11.53 -32.27
CA TYR A 301 26.85 -10.14 -32.59
C TYR A 301 25.72 -10.02 -33.64
N LEU A 302 25.82 -10.74 -34.76
CA LEU A 302 24.80 -10.74 -35.82
C LEU A 302 23.44 -11.22 -35.32
N ALA A 303 23.42 -12.07 -34.29
CA ALA A 303 22.18 -12.55 -33.71
C ALA A 303 21.49 -11.49 -32.81
N ILE A 304 22.19 -10.44 -32.34
CA ILE A 304 21.62 -9.36 -31.51
C ILE A 304 20.63 -8.52 -32.32
N GLY A 305 20.95 -8.19 -33.59
CA GLY A 305 20.09 -7.39 -34.46
C GLY A 305 18.64 -7.91 -34.55
N PRO A 306 18.41 -9.19 -34.87
CA PRO A 306 17.08 -9.79 -34.85
C PRO A 306 16.34 -9.70 -33.50
N LEU A 307 17.05 -9.73 -32.37
CA LEU A 307 16.43 -9.54 -31.04
C LEU A 307 15.96 -8.11 -30.84
N LEU A 308 16.74 -7.11 -31.29
CA LEU A 308 16.34 -5.71 -31.25
C LEU A 308 15.14 -5.43 -32.17
N THR A 309 15.14 -5.98 -33.39
CA THR A 309 13.99 -5.88 -34.30
C THR A 309 12.75 -6.58 -33.74
N LYS A 310 12.90 -7.68 -33.01
CA LYS A 310 11.78 -8.34 -32.32
C LYS A 310 11.19 -7.44 -31.23
N VAL A 311 12.00 -6.69 -30.49
CA VAL A 311 11.50 -5.68 -29.53
C VAL A 311 10.70 -4.59 -30.24
N GLU A 312 11.15 -4.14 -31.41
CA GLU A 312 10.39 -3.22 -32.27
C GLU A 312 8.99 -3.78 -32.60
N GLY A 313 8.94 -5.04 -33.02
CA GLY A 313 7.68 -5.71 -33.36
C GLY A 313 6.73 -5.84 -32.17
N LEU A 314 7.27 -6.03 -30.96
CA LEU A 314 6.48 -6.14 -29.73
C LEU A 314 5.89 -4.80 -29.28
N VAL A 315 6.66 -3.71 -29.41
CA VAL A 315 6.25 -2.41 -28.85
C VAL A 315 5.48 -1.58 -29.86
N ILE A 316 5.91 -1.53 -31.12
CA ILE A 316 5.30 -0.64 -32.12
C ILE A 316 4.73 -1.37 -33.34
N GLN A 317 4.73 -2.71 -33.30
CA GLN A 317 4.20 -3.56 -34.38
C GLN A 317 4.87 -3.34 -35.75
N THR A 318 6.13 -2.88 -35.74
CA THR A 318 6.97 -2.74 -36.95
C THR A 318 8.24 -3.56 -36.80
N ASN A 319 8.84 -3.98 -37.92
CA ASN A 319 10.07 -4.80 -37.94
C ASN A 319 11.14 -4.15 -38.82
N THR A 320 11.23 -2.82 -38.81
CA THR A 320 12.09 -2.06 -39.72
C THR A 320 13.53 -1.93 -39.23
N GLY A 321 13.76 -2.06 -37.92
CA GLY A 321 15.05 -1.83 -37.28
C GLY A 321 15.45 -0.35 -37.25
N LYS A 322 14.52 0.57 -37.55
CA LYS A 322 14.81 2.01 -37.76
C LYS A 322 13.78 2.92 -37.12
N ALA A 323 12.95 2.38 -36.23
CA ALA A 323 11.88 3.17 -35.64
C ALA A 323 12.43 4.27 -34.71
N PRO A 324 12.04 5.55 -34.89
CA PRO A 324 12.56 6.65 -34.08
C PRO A 324 12.30 6.50 -32.58
N LYS A 325 11.18 5.86 -32.20
CA LYS A 325 10.83 5.62 -30.79
C LYS A 325 11.78 4.66 -30.07
N LEU A 326 12.47 3.80 -30.83
CA LEU A 326 13.45 2.87 -30.28
C LEU A 326 14.86 3.44 -30.27
N ALA A 327 15.09 4.67 -30.76
CA ALA A 327 16.42 5.25 -30.87
C ALA A 327 17.21 5.19 -29.55
N SER A 328 16.61 5.66 -28.44
CA SER A 328 17.25 5.61 -27.11
C SER A 328 17.50 4.19 -26.62
N TYR A 329 16.63 3.23 -26.97
CA TYR A 329 16.81 1.82 -26.63
C TYR A 329 17.93 1.17 -27.45
N TYR A 330 18.04 1.50 -28.74
CA TYR A 330 19.13 1.05 -29.61
C TYR A 330 20.47 1.64 -29.17
N GLU A 331 20.51 2.94 -28.85
CA GLU A 331 21.69 3.62 -28.32
C GLU A 331 22.17 2.99 -27.00
N TYR A 332 21.26 2.63 -26.10
CA TYR A 332 21.60 1.92 -24.87
C TYR A 332 22.33 0.59 -25.15
N TRP A 333 21.82 -0.23 -26.08
CA TRP A 333 22.47 -1.49 -26.44
C TRP A 333 23.76 -1.30 -27.23
N GLU A 334 23.84 -0.29 -28.08
CA GLU A 334 25.05 0.04 -28.84
C GLU A 334 26.19 0.42 -27.89
N ASN A 335 25.93 1.30 -26.92
CA ASN A 335 26.88 1.66 -25.88
C ASN A 335 27.36 0.44 -25.08
N ARG A 336 26.43 -0.45 -24.71
CA ARG A 336 26.77 -1.67 -23.97
C ARG A 336 27.59 -2.67 -24.80
N ILE A 337 27.32 -2.81 -26.09
CA ILE A 337 28.16 -3.59 -27.02
C ILE A 337 29.56 -2.99 -27.10
N TYR A 338 29.66 -1.67 -27.26
CA TYR A 338 30.93 -0.96 -27.36
C TYR A 338 31.79 -1.14 -26.11
N GLU A 339 31.19 -1.02 -24.92
CA GLU A 339 31.87 -1.27 -23.65
C GLU A 339 32.42 -2.69 -23.54
N VAL A 340 31.64 -3.70 -23.93
CA VAL A 340 32.03 -5.10 -23.89
C VAL A 340 33.20 -5.39 -24.84
N LEU A 341 33.14 -4.86 -26.06
CA LEU A 341 34.22 -5.00 -27.04
C LEU A 341 35.50 -4.28 -26.57
N THR A 342 35.36 -3.11 -25.94
CA THR A 342 36.49 -2.37 -25.37
C THR A 342 37.16 -3.17 -24.25
N LYS A 343 36.36 -3.73 -23.32
CA LYS A 343 36.88 -4.59 -22.23
C LYS A 343 37.57 -5.84 -22.75
N LEU A 344 37.04 -6.45 -23.83
CA LEU A 344 37.65 -7.62 -24.45
C LEU A 344 39.04 -7.31 -25.01
N ILE A 345 39.22 -6.15 -25.66
CA ILE A 345 40.50 -5.76 -26.26
C ILE A 345 41.54 -5.37 -25.19
N LEU A 346 41.08 -4.85 -24.05
CA LEU A 346 41.93 -4.44 -22.93
C LEU A 346 42.32 -5.59 -21.98
N LYS A 347 41.69 -6.77 -22.11
CA LYS A 347 42.12 -8.01 -21.46
C LYS A 347 43.35 -8.59 -22.15
#